data_AF-A0A4Y5YR02-F1
#
_entry.id   AF-A0A4Y5YR02-F1
#
_cell.length_a   1.000
_cell.length_b   1.000
_cell.length_c   1.000
_cell.angle_alpha   90.00
_cell.angle_beta   90.00
_cell.angle_gamma   90.00
#
_symmetry.space_group_name_H-M   'P 1'
#
loop_
_entity.id
_entity.type
_entity.pdbx_description
1 polymer ?
#
loop_
_entity_poly.entity_id
_entity_poly.type
_entity_poly.pdbx_seq_one_letter_code
_entity_poly.pdbx_strand_id
1 'polypeptide(L)'
;MSDAPLWLQLLTIGLPAAASIIAAISAARFASRARLAEGKAARLLALEERTAQRRGEVYIPFVEALGNMLVPSRQAETVATMEPVMLNFQNFVMIWGSDRVATAFYRFRRASTTSPPAPIIMRLAADLLLEIRRDLAWPESQISALEVMGSRITDLEKGGDLEQSFTMPFDDLVKRESWTPPW
;
A
#
# COMPACT_ATOMS: atom_id res chain seq x y z
N MET A 1 74.26 -6.19 20.76
CA MET A 1 72.80 -5.96 20.76
C MET A 1 72.47 -5.41 22.12
N SER A 2 72.19 -4.10 22.22
CA SER A 2 71.91 -3.44 23.51
C SER A 2 70.48 -3.75 23.94
N ASP A 3 70.32 -4.39 25.09
CA ASP A 3 69.00 -4.69 25.66
C ASP A 3 68.24 -3.39 25.91
N ALA A 4 67.02 -3.31 25.36
CA ALA A 4 66.16 -2.15 25.55
C ALA A 4 65.82 -1.97 27.04
N PRO A 5 65.73 -0.72 27.55
CA PRO A 5 65.44 -0.46 28.96
C PRO A 5 64.17 -1.16 29.44
N LEU A 6 64.18 -1.69 30.67
CA LEU A 6 63.08 -2.46 31.26
C LEU A 6 61.73 -1.72 31.23
N TRP A 7 61.73 -0.39 31.31
CA TRP A 7 60.54 0.45 31.21
C TRP A 7 59.93 0.50 29.80
N LEU A 8 60.77 0.39 28.76
CA LEU A 8 60.34 0.31 27.35
C LEU A 8 59.70 -1.05 27.06
N GLN A 9 60.19 -2.13 27.67
CA GLN A 9 59.61 -3.48 27.56
C GLN A 9 58.26 -3.61 28.29
N LEU A 10 58.12 -2.95 29.43
CA LEU A 10 56.84 -2.89 30.16
C LEU A 10 55.78 -2.08 29.39
N LEU A 11 56.18 -1.01 28.71
CA LEU A 11 55.28 -0.21 27.88
C LEU A 11 54.82 -0.95 26.62
N THR A 12 55.70 -1.68 25.94
CA THR A 12 55.33 -2.43 24.72
C THR A 12 54.35 -3.57 24.99
N ILE A 13 54.31 -4.11 26.21
CA ILE A 13 53.34 -5.14 26.62
C ILE A 13 52.06 -4.49 27.21
N GLY A 14 52.21 -3.42 28.00
CA GLY A 14 51.09 -2.78 28.70
C GLY A 14 50.14 -2.00 27.79
N LEU A 15 50.66 -1.31 26.77
CA LEU A 15 49.84 -0.50 25.84
C LEU A 15 48.87 -1.35 25.00
N PRO A 16 49.32 -2.45 24.34
CA PRO A 16 48.41 -3.32 23.60
C PRO A 16 47.35 -3.98 24.49
N ALA A 17 47.69 -4.34 25.73
CA ALA A 17 46.75 -4.90 26.69
C ALA A 17 45.68 -3.87 27.13
N ALA A 18 46.07 -2.63 27.39
CA ALA A 18 45.13 -1.55 27.71
C ALA A 18 44.22 -1.22 26.51
N ALA A 19 44.80 -1.15 25.31
CA ALA A 19 44.06 -0.90 24.08
C ALA A 19 43.05 -2.02 23.77
N SER A 20 43.42 -3.29 23.99
CA SER A 20 42.52 -4.43 23.76
C SER A 20 41.36 -4.46 24.76
N ILE A 21 41.58 -4.09 26.02
CA ILE A 21 40.52 -3.96 27.03
C ILE A 21 39.54 -2.84 26.65
N ILE A 22 40.06 -1.66 26.28
CA ILE A 22 39.23 -0.53 25.86
C ILE A 22 38.45 -0.86 24.59
N ALA A 23 39.09 -1.52 23.63
CA ALA A 23 38.45 -2.00 22.41
C ALA A 23 37.35 -3.03 22.71
N ALA A 24 37.60 -3.99 23.60
CA ALA A 24 36.62 -5.00 24.00
C ALA A 24 35.40 -4.37 24.70
N ILE A 25 35.61 -3.41 25.60
CA ILE A 25 34.52 -2.69 26.28
C ILE A 25 33.69 -1.88 25.27
N SER A 26 34.38 -1.21 24.34
CA SER A 26 33.72 -0.41 23.30
C SER A 26 32.93 -1.30 22.34
N ALA A 27 33.54 -2.39 21.86
CA ALA A 27 32.89 -3.38 21.01
C ALA A 27 31.67 -4.02 21.70
N ALA A 28 31.77 -4.36 22.98
CA ALA A 28 30.64 -4.90 23.74
C ALA A 28 29.46 -3.90 23.85
N ARG A 29 29.76 -2.60 24.04
CA ARG A 29 28.73 -1.54 24.05
C ARG A 29 28.11 -1.31 22.68
N PHE A 30 28.89 -1.35 21.61
CA PHE A 30 28.37 -1.23 20.25
C PHE A 30 27.52 -2.45 19.87
N ALA A 31 27.98 -3.66 20.19
CA ALA A 31 27.25 -4.90 19.96
C ALA A 31 25.92 -4.94 20.71
N SER A 32 25.85 -4.46 21.96
CA SER A 32 24.60 -4.42 22.72
C SER A 32 23.59 -3.42 22.13
N ARG A 33 24.05 -2.24 21.71
CA ARG A 33 23.20 -1.25 21.02
C ARG A 33 22.72 -1.74 19.66
N ALA A 34 23.59 -2.40 18.89
CA ALA A 34 23.24 -3.01 17.61
C ALA A 34 22.16 -4.08 17.80
N ARG A 35 22.34 -5.02 18.74
CA ARG A 35 21.34 -6.05 19.05
C ARG A 35 19.97 -5.48 19.46
N LEU A 36 19.96 -4.38 20.23
CA LEU A 36 18.70 -3.72 20.61
C LEU A 36 18.01 -3.05 19.42
N ALA A 37 18.79 -2.43 18.51
CA ALA A 37 18.26 -1.83 17.29
C ALA A 37 17.73 -2.91 16.32
N GLU A 38 18.49 -3.99 16.11
CA GLU A 38 18.09 -5.15 15.31
C GLU A 38 16.82 -5.81 15.84
N GLY A 39 16.72 -6.01 17.17
CA GLY A 39 15.51 -6.59 17.77
C GLY A 39 14.26 -5.72 17.60
N LYS A 40 14.41 -4.39 17.68
CA LYS A 40 13.31 -3.46 17.39
C LYS A 40 12.93 -3.47 15.91
N ALA A 41 13.91 -3.44 15.01
CA ALA A 41 13.68 -3.50 13.58
C ALA A 41 12.98 -4.80 13.17
N ALA A 42 13.45 -5.95 13.66
CA ALA A 42 12.82 -7.25 13.42
C ALA A 42 11.36 -7.30 13.92
N ARG A 43 11.10 -6.71 15.10
CA ARG A 43 9.74 -6.61 15.64
C ARG A 43 8.84 -5.70 14.80
N LEU A 44 9.36 -4.56 14.33
CA LEU A 44 8.62 -3.65 13.45
C LEU A 44 8.28 -4.33 12.13
N LEU A 45 9.26 -4.96 11.48
CA LEU A 45 9.05 -5.73 10.25
C LEU A 45 8.00 -6.84 10.44
N ALA A 46 8.06 -7.58 11.54
CA ALA A 46 7.06 -8.63 11.83
C ALA A 46 5.65 -8.07 12.07
N LEU A 47 5.52 -6.85 12.61
CA LEU A 47 4.24 -6.18 12.77
C LEU A 47 3.72 -5.63 11.45
N GLU A 48 4.60 -5.04 10.64
CA GLU A 48 4.29 -4.58 9.28
C GLU A 48 3.82 -5.73 8.40
N GLU A 49 4.52 -6.86 8.43
CA GLU A 49 4.16 -8.07 7.67
C GLU A 49 2.78 -8.60 8.06
N ARG A 50 2.49 -8.71 9.37
CA ARG A 50 1.15 -9.11 9.85
C ARG A 50 0.06 -8.12 9.43
N THR A 51 0.38 -6.83 9.45
CA THR A 51 -0.56 -5.79 9.05
C THR A 51 -0.82 -5.84 7.54
N ALA A 52 0.24 -6.02 6.74
CA ALA A 52 0.14 -6.20 5.30
C ALA A 52 -0.65 -7.47 4.94
N GLN A 53 -0.43 -8.57 5.65
CA GLN A 53 -1.17 -9.82 5.48
C GLN A 53 -2.67 -9.63 5.74
N ARG A 54 -3.03 -9.02 6.89
CA ARG A 54 -4.44 -8.71 7.21
C ARG A 54 -5.08 -7.76 6.20
N ARG A 55 -4.35 -6.76 5.72
CA ARG A 55 -4.80 -5.87 4.65
C ARG A 55 -5.08 -6.69 3.39
N GLY A 56 -4.18 -7.58 3.00
CA GLY A 56 -4.35 -8.47 1.84
C GLY A 56 -5.59 -9.35 1.94
N GLU A 57 -5.87 -9.93 3.11
CA GLU A 57 -7.03 -10.81 3.37
C GLU A 57 -8.38 -10.13 3.09
N VAL A 58 -8.47 -8.80 3.22
CA VAL A 58 -9.72 -8.05 2.96
C VAL A 58 -9.70 -7.32 1.62
N TYR A 59 -8.57 -6.68 1.27
CA TYR A 59 -8.47 -5.93 0.02
C TYR A 59 -8.52 -6.84 -1.21
N ILE A 60 -7.85 -7.99 -1.19
CA ILE A 60 -7.75 -8.86 -2.38
C ILE A 60 -9.13 -9.37 -2.81
N PRO A 61 -9.95 -10.00 -1.92
CA PRO A 61 -11.27 -10.47 -2.33
C PRO A 61 -12.18 -9.37 -2.85
N PHE A 62 -12.09 -8.16 -2.29
CA PHE A 62 -12.85 -7.01 -2.77
C PHE A 62 -12.40 -6.56 -4.17
N VAL A 63 -11.09 -6.42 -4.39
CA VAL A 63 -10.53 -6.04 -5.70
C VAL A 63 -10.84 -7.09 -6.76
N GLU A 64 -10.80 -8.38 -6.41
CA GLU A 64 -11.18 -9.48 -7.29
C GLU A 64 -12.67 -9.44 -7.63
N ALA A 65 -13.55 -9.27 -6.65
CA ALA A 65 -14.97 -9.16 -6.88
C ALA A 65 -15.30 -7.93 -7.74
N LEU A 66 -14.72 -6.76 -7.44
CA LEU A 66 -14.91 -5.56 -8.25
C LEU A 66 -14.36 -5.75 -9.68
N GLY A 67 -13.22 -6.41 -9.84
CA GLY A 67 -12.66 -6.75 -11.14
C GLY A 67 -13.53 -7.71 -11.94
N ASN A 68 -14.07 -8.75 -11.31
CA ASN A 68 -14.95 -9.72 -11.96
C ASN A 68 -16.29 -9.11 -12.38
N MET A 69 -16.78 -8.06 -11.69
CA MET A 69 -17.95 -7.28 -12.15
C MET A 69 -17.72 -6.55 -13.47
N LEU A 70 -16.47 -6.23 -13.79
CA LEU A 70 -16.09 -5.56 -15.04
C LEU A 70 -15.91 -6.55 -16.20
N VAL A 71 -15.87 -7.85 -15.92
CA VAL A 71 -15.72 -8.91 -16.92
C VAL A 71 -17.11 -9.50 -17.21
N PRO A 72 -17.66 -9.31 -18.43
CA PRO A 72 -19.03 -9.73 -18.74
C PRO A 72 -19.32 -11.21 -18.44
N SER A 73 -18.35 -12.10 -18.69
CA SER A 73 -18.50 -13.54 -18.46
C SER A 73 -18.57 -13.95 -16.98
N ARG A 74 -18.15 -13.10 -16.05
CA ARG A 74 -18.10 -13.37 -14.61
C ARG A 74 -19.09 -12.54 -13.80
N GLN A 75 -19.77 -11.60 -14.44
CA GLN A 75 -20.62 -10.61 -13.77
C GLN A 75 -21.77 -11.25 -12.99
N ALA A 76 -22.49 -12.20 -13.60
CA ALA A 76 -23.68 -12.81 -12.99
C ALA A 76 -23.38 -13.56 -11.68
N GLU A 77 -22.29 -14.34 -11.64
CA GLU A 77 -21.85 -15.07 -10.45
C GLU A 77 -21.36 -14.12 -9.34
N THR A 78 -20.64 -13.07 -9.74
CA THR A 78 -20.04 -12.11 -8.80
C THR A 78 -21.09 -11.26 -8.09
N VAL A 79 -22.19 -10.91 -8.78
CA VAL A 79 -23.29 -10.14 -8.17
C VAL A 79 -23.89 -10.89 -6.97
N ALA A 80 -24.00 -12.21 -7.05
CA ALA A 80 -24.58 -13.03 -5.98
C ALA A 80 -23.73 -13.06 -4.70
N THR A 81 -22.42 -12.84 -4.80
CA THR A 81 -21.48 -12.92 -3.68
C THR A 81 -20.93 -11.55 -3.25
N MET A 82 -21.31 -10.47 -3.94
CA MET A 82 -20.73 -9.14 -3.70
C MET A 82 -21.11 -8.55 -2.35
N GLU A 83 -22.35 -8.74 -1.90
CA GLU A 83 -22.84 -8.10 -0.68
C GLU A 83 -22.00 -8.43 0.57
N PRO A 84 -21.70 -9.70 0.90
CA PRO A 84 -20.84 -10.01 2.05
C PRO A 84 -19.41 -9.48 1.87
N VAL A 85 -18.86 -9.48 0.65
CA VAL A 85 -17.52 -8.93 0.34
C VAL A 85 -17.50 -7.42 0.58
N MET A 86 -18.53 -6.72 0.11
CA MET A 86 -18.73 -5.27 0.27
C MET A 86 -18.85 -4.87 1.74
N LEU A 87 -19.64 -5.61 2.53
CA LEU A 87 -19.81 -5.33 3.96
C LEU A 87 -18.51 -5.55 4.74
N ASN A 88 -17.79 -6.65 4.46
CA ASN A 88 -16.51 -6.90 5.10
C ASN A 88 -15.49 -5.80 4.76
N PHE A 89 -15.41 -5.41 3.48
CA PHE A 89 -14.57 -4.32 3.02
C PHE A 89 -14.92 -2.99 3.70
N GLN A 90 -16.21 -2.65 3.76
CA GLN A 90 -16.70 -1.44 4.42
C GLN A 90 -16.27 -1.40 5.89
N ASN A 91 -16.50 -2.47 6.64
CA ASN A 91 -16.14 -2.54 8.06
C ASN A 91 -14.63 -2.40 8.26
N PHE A 92 -13.84 -3.01 7.38
CA PHE A 92 -12.38 -2.92 7.44
C PHE A 92 -11.89 -1.51 7.15
N VAL A 93 -12.30 -0.91 6.03
CA VAL A 93 -11.82 0.41 5.59
C VAL A 93 -12.19 1.50 6.60
N MET A 94 -13.36 1.41 7.24
CA MET A 94 -13.77 2.36 8.28
C MET A 94 -12.87 2.35 9.53
N ILE A 95 -12.16 1.25 9.80
CA ILE A 95 -11.33 1.11 11.00
C ILE A 95 -9.83 1.21 10.65
N TRP A 96 -9.42 0.62 9.53
CA TRP A 96 -8.01 0.37 9.20
C TRP A 96 -7.56 0.94 7.86
N GLY A 97 -8.49 1.39 7.00
CA GLY A 97 -8.15 2.00 5.73
C GLY A 97 -7.66 3.43 5.90
N SER A 98 -6.83 3.92 4.98
CA SER A 98 -6.51 5.34 4.94
C SER A 98 -7.75 6.20 4.59
N ASP A 99 -7.71 7.47 5.00
CA ASP A 99 -8.76 8.45 4.70
C ASP A 99 -9.08 8.53 3.21
N ARG A 100 -8.08 8.32 2.35
CA ARG A 100 -8.23 8.34 0.90
C ARG A 100 -9.05 7.14 0.40
N VAL A 101 -8.79 5.93 0.91
CA VAL A 101 -9.59 4.74 0.59
C VAL A 101 -11.01 4.88 1.13
N ALA A 102 -11.16 5.34 2.36
CA ALA A 102 -12.48 5.56 2.96
C ALA A 102 -13.32 6.56 2.14
N THR A 103 -12.70 7.67 1.72
CA THR A 103 -13.35 8.69 0.88
C THR A 103 -13.72 8.14 -0.50
N ALA A 104 -12.80 7.44 -1.17
CA ALA A 104 -13.05 6.85 -2.49
C ALA A 104 -14.16 5.80 -2.42
N PHE A 105 -14.15 4.97 -1.38
CA PHE A 105 -15.18 3.95 -1.16
C PHE A 105 -16.55 4.59 -0.90
N TYR A 106 -16.61 5.61 -0.05
CA TYR A 106 -17.85 6.35 0.21
C TYR A 106 -18.44 6.93 -1.08
N ARG A 107 -17.62 7.60 -1.90
CA ARG A 107 -18.06 8.18 -3.18
C ARG A 107 -18.57 7.11 -4.14
N PHE A 108 -17.81 6.03 -4.32
CA PHE A 108 -18.22 4.89 -5.15
C PHE A 108 -19.54 4.30 -4.66
N ARG A 109 -19.64 3.96 -3.37
CA ARG A 109 -20.81 3.33 -2.78
C ARG A 109 -22.06 4.21 -2.87
N ARG A 110 -21.93 5.50 -2.58
CA ARG A 110 -23.04 6.47 -2.71
C ARG A 110 -23.48 6.60 -4.16
N ALA A 111 -22.53 6.76 -5.10
CA ALA A 111 -22.87 6.81 -6.52
C ALA A 111 -23.58 5.54 -6.98
N SER A 112 -23.14 4.34 -6.58
CA SER A 112 -23.81 3.08 -6.97
C SER A 112 -25.29 3.03 -6.58
N THR A 113 -25.72 3.77 -5.54
CA THR A 113 -27.13 3.82 -5.11
C THR A 113 -27.99 4.79 -5.91
N THR A 114 -27.39 5.62 -6.77
CA THR A 114 -28.08 6.68 -7.53
C THR A 114 -28.08 6.43 -9.04
N SER A 115 -27.81 5.21 -9.49
CA SER A 115 -27.79 4.83 -10.93
C SER A 115 -27.04 5.83 -11.82
N PRO A 116 -25.74 6.06 -11.57
CA PRO A 116 -24.97 7.08 -12.26
C PRO A 116 -24.65 6.66 -13.70
N PRO A 117 -24.29 7.60 -14.59
CA PRO A 117 -23.80 7.27 -15.92
C PRO A 117 -22.63 6.29 -15.87
N ALA A 118 -22.54 5.39 -16.85
CA ALA A 118 -21.50 4.35 -16.90
C ALA A 118 -20.06 4.93 -16.80
N PRO A 119 -19.71 6.05 -17.49
CA PRO A 119 -18.40 6.68 -17.33
C PRO A 119 -18.09 7.09 -15.89
N ILE A 120 -19.08 7.59 -15.15
CA ILE A 120 -18.92 8.06 -13.76
C ILE A 120 -18.61 6.88 -12.84
N ILE A 121 -19.40 5.80 -12.90
CA ILE A 121 -19.20 4.68 -11.98
C ILE A 121 -17.88 3.94 -12.27
N MET A 122 -17.52 3.84 -13.56
CA MET A 122 -16.25 3.26 -13.98
C MET A 122 -15.08 4.09 -13.47
N ARG A 123 -15.17 5.43 -13.57
CA ARG A 123 -14.14 6.32 -13.02
C ARG A 123 -14.01 6.19 -11.51
N LEU A 124 -15.12 6.19 -10.78
CA LEU A 124 -15.11 6.03 -9.31
C LEU A 124 -14.57 4.67 -8.88
N ALA A 125 -14.87 3.60 -9.62
CA ALA A 125 -14.27 2.28 -9.38
C ALA A 125 -12.75 2.30 -9.62
N ALA A 126 -12.29 2.95 -10.68
CA ALA A 126 -10.86 3.10 -10.96
C ALA A 126 -10.12 3.88 -9.87
N ASP A 127 -10.69 5.01 -9.44
CA ASP A 127 -10.14 5.83 -8.36
C ASP A 127 -10.08 5.03 -7.04
N LEU A 128 -11.11 4.23 -6.72
CA LEU A 128 -11.09 3.35 -5.55
C LEU A 128 -9.97 2.31 -5.64
N LEU A 129 -9.82 1.64 -6.78
CA LEU A 129 -8.74 0.65 -6.98
C LEU A 129 -7.34 1.27 -6.85
N LEU A 130 -7.17 2.51 -7.31
CA LEU A 130 -5.91 3.26 -7.15
C LEU A 130 -5.60 3.54 -5.69
N GLU A 131 -6.59 4.03 -4.93
CA GLU A 131 -6.39 4.31 -3.51
C GLU A 131 -6.13 3.03 -2.71
N ILE A 132 -6.81 1.93 -3.02
CA ILE A 132 -6.54 0.62 -2.43
C ILE A 132 -5.08 0.19 -2.69
N ARG A 133 -4.60 0.35 -3.94
CA ARG A 133 -3.22 0.02 -4.30
C ARG A 133 -2.19 0.84 -3.51
N ARG A 134 -2.46 2.14 -3.36
CA ARG A 134 -1.62 3.07 -2.59
C ARG A 134 -1.56 2.69 -1.12
N ASP A 135 -2.70 2.30 -0.55
CA ASP A 135 -2.83 1.88 0.85
C ASP A 135 -2.16 0.53 1.15
N LEU A 136 -2.16 -0.37 0.16
CA LEU A 136 -1.59 -1.72 0.30
C LEU A 136 -0.06 -1.73 0.28
N ALA A 137 0.56 -1.10 -0.72
CA ALA A 137 1.99 -1.34 -0.97
C ALA A 137 2.75 -0.19 -1.65
N TRP A 138 2.09 0.68 -2.41
CA TRP A 138 2.78 1.68 -3.25
C TRP A 138 2.16 3.07 -3.12
N PRO A 139 2.38 3.80 -2.01
CA PRO A 139 1.80 5.13 -1.79
C PRO A 139 2.18 6.13 -2.90
N GLU A 140 3.41 6.02 -3.42
CA GLU A 140 3.96 6.89 -4.46
C GLU A 140 3.68 6.42 -5.90
N SER A 141 2.77 5.45 -6.08
CA SER A 141 2.45 4.91 -7.39
C SER A 141 1.86 5.98 -8.31
N GLN A 142 2.50 6.13 -9.48
CA GLN A 142 2.08 7.04 -10.55
C GLN A 142 1.14 6.38 -11.57
N ILE A 143 0.68 5.15 -11.28
CA ILE A 143 -0.27 4.45 -12.15
C ILE A 143 -1.57 5.26 -12.20
N SER A 144 -2.08 5.44 -13.41
CA SER A 144 -3.30 6.17 -13.74
C SER A 144 -4.54 5.27 -13.68
N ALA A 145 -5.72 5.90 -13.64
CA ALA A 145 -7.00 5.19 -13.67
C ALA A 145 -7.14 4.39 -14.98
N LEU A 146 -6.64 4.96 -16.09
CA LEU A 146 -6.63 4.31 -17.38
C LEU A 146 -5.79 3.03 -17.37
N GLU A 147 -4.60 3.03 -16.76
CA GLU A 147 -3.76 1.84 -16.69
C GLU A 147 -4.37 0.75 -15.78
N VAL A 148 -5.02 1.14 -14.69
CA VAL A 148 -5.72 0.19 -13.79
C VAL A 148 -6.90 -0.48 -14.47
N MET A 149 -7.67 0.26 -15.27
CA MET A 149 -8.86 -0.24 -15.95
C MET A 149 -8.55 -0.87 -17.30
N GLY A 150 -7.52 -0.38 -18.00
CA GLY A 150 -6.97 -0.86 -19.27
C GLY A 150 -6.60 -2.33 -19.25
N SER A 151 -6.06 -2.80 -18.13
CA SER A 151 -5.72 -4.21 -17.97
C SER A 151 -6.94 -5.13 -17.80
N ARG A 152 -8.15 -4.58 -17.60
CA ARG A 152 -9.38 -5.33 -17.26
C ARG A 152 -10.46 -5.20 -18.33
N ILE A 153 -10.47 -4.14 -19.12
CA ILE A 153 -11.47 -3.88 -20.16
C ILE A 153 -10.82 -4.06 -21.53
N THR A 154 -11.17 -5.15 -22.22
CA THR A 154 -10.56 -5.55 -23.51
C THR A 154 -10.89 -4.61 -24.66
N ASP A 155 -11.97 -3.83 -24.59
CA ASP A 155 -12.47 -2.98 -25.69
C ASP A 155 -12.29 -1.46 -25.44
N LEU A 156 -11.38 -1.07 -24.53
CA LEU A 156 -11.15 0.33 -24.17
C LEU A 156 -10.77 1.22 -25.37
N GLU A 157 -10.04 0.66 -26.35
CA GLU A 157 -9.61 1.37 -27.56
C GLU A 157 -10.74 1.62 -28.58
N LYS A 158 -11.86 0.90 -28.50
CA LYS A 158 -12.95 0.99 -29.51
C LYS A 158 -13.95 2.11 -29.27
N GLY A 159 -13.91 2.76 -28.10
CA GLY A 159 -14.89 3.76 -27.70
C GLY A 159 -14.23 4.91 -26.96
N GLY A 160 -13.42 5.72 -27.65
CA GLY A 160 -12.56 6.78 -27.08
C GLY A 160 -13.20 7.76 -26.08
N ASP A 161 -14.51 7.76 -25.93
CA ASP A 161 -15.25 8.42 -24.86
C ASP A 161 -14.93 7.85 -23.45
N LEU A 162 -14.75 6.53 -23.34
CA LEU A 162 -14.42 5.87 -22.07
C LEU A 162 -12.99 6.19 -21.62
N GLU A 163 -12.04 6.22 -22.55
CA GLU A 163 -10.65 6.61 -22.28
C GLU A 163 -10.57 8.03 -21.69
N GLN A 164 -11.27 8.99 -22.30
CA GLN A 164 -11.32 10.37 -21.81
C GLN A 164 -11.86 10.46 -20.38
N SER A 165 -12.81 9.59 -20.03
CA SER A 165 -13.39 9.51 -18.69
C SER A 165 -12.36 9.15 -17.61
N PHE A 166 -11.30 8.43 -17.97
CA PHE A 166 -10.22 8.02 -17.07
C PHE A 166 -9.05 9.01 -17.01
N THR A 167 -8.94 9.93 -17.97
CA THR A 167 -7.80 10.86 -18.06
C THR A 167 -8.18 12.29 -17.66
N MET A 168 -9.42 12.70 -17.87
CA MET A 168 -9.86 14.05 -17.51
C MET A 168 -10.07 14.23 -15.99
N PRO A 169 -10.06 15.48 -15.48
CA PRO A 169 -10.43 15.78 -14.10
C PRO A 169 -11.86 15.32 -13.79
N PHE A 170 -12.08 14.80 -12.58
CA PHE A 170 -13.38 14.26 -12.19
C PHE A 170 -14.51 15.29 -12.29
N ASP A 171 -14.28 16.54 -11.89
CA ASP A 171 -15.30 17.60 -11.95
C ASP A 171 -15.74 17.92 -13.39
N ASP A 172 -14.83 17.78 -14.35
CA ASP A 172 -15.15 18.00 -15.76
C ASP A 172 -15.91 16.82 -16.36
N LEU A 173 -15.60 15.59 -15.92
CA LEU A 173 -16.39 14.40 -16.24
C LEU A 173 -17.84 14.55 -15.72
N VAL A 174 -18.00 14.99 -14.47
CA VAL A 174 -19.32 15.21 -13.85
C VAL A 174 -20.15 16.20 -14.69
N LYS A 175 -19.54 17.31 -15.13
CA LYS A 175 -20.19 18.30 -16.01
C LYS A 175 -20.55 17.71 -17.37
N ARG A 176 -19.63 16.97 -17.99
CA ARG A 176 -19.83 16.34 -19.31
C ARG A 176 -21.03 15.39 -19.29
N GLU A 177 -21.14 14.59 -18.24
CA GLU A 177 -22.22 13.62 -18.06
C GLU A 177 -23.51 14.23 -17.49
N SER A 178 -23.53 15.54 -17.21
CA SER A 178 -24.66 16.23 -16.56
C SER A 178 -25.12 15.53 -15.27
N TRP A 179 -24.18 14.95 -14.54
CA TRP A 179 -24.46 14.19 -13.32
C TRP A 179 -24.25 15.08 -12.09
N THR A 180 -25.00 14.81 -11.01
CA THR A 180 -24.83 15.52 -9.72
C THR A 180 -24.35 14.54 -8.66
N PRO A 181 -23.17 14.76 -8.06
CA PRO A 181 -22.66 13.89 -7.01
C PRO A 181 -23.59 13.85 -5.78
N PRO A 182 -23.88 12.67 -5.20
CA PRO A 182 -24.77 12.50 -4.06
C PRO A 182 -24.09 12.69 -2.69
N TRP A 183 -23.00 13.46 -2.64
CA TRP A 183 -22.21 13.77 -1.45
C TRP A 183 -21.93 15.27 -1.34
#